data_AF-A0A537Z622-F1
#
_entry.id   AF-A0A537Z622-F1
#
_cell.length_a   1.000
_cell.length_b   1.000
_cell.length_c   1.000
_cell.angle_alpha   90.00
_cell.angle_beta   90.00
_cell.angle_gamma   90.00
#
_symmetry.space_group_name_H-M   'P 1'
#
loop_
_entity.id
_entity.type
_entity.pdbx_description
1 polymer ?
#
loop_
_entity_poly.entity_id
_entity_poly.type
_entity_poly.pdbx_seq_one_letter_code
_entity_poly.pdbx_strand_id
1 'polypeptide(L)'
;ADATLARIARLAPDVADCVVERQVLGPPDVEASIGLTGGHIFQGEILPEQMWTRRFGPRTPVAGVYLCGAATHPGGSVMGINGRNAAMAVLADLAAGD
;
A
#
# COMPACT_ATOMS: atom_id res chain seq x y z
N ALA A 1 16.69 4.51 15.00
CA ALA A 1 16.17 3.29 15.63
C ALA A 1 16.15 3.43 17.15
N ASP A 2 17.29 3.58 17.83
CA ASP A 2 17.34 3.60 19.30
C ASP A 2 16.62 4.80 19.91
N ALA A 3 16.71 5.97 19.26
CA ALA A 3 15.94 7.15 19.66
C ALA A 3 14.41 6.89 19.68
N THR A 4 13.88 6.08 18.76
CA THR A 4 12.47 5.68 18.74
C THR A 4 12.13 4.82 19.95
N LEU A 5 12.98 3.83 20.26
CA LEU A 5 12.77 2.95 21.42
C LEU A 5 12.86 3.72 22.74
N ALA A 6 13.85 4.61 22.87
CA ALA A 6 13.99 5.51 24.02
C ALA A 6 12.76 6.43 24.18
N ARG A 7 12.16 6.86 23.06
CA ARG A 7 10.94 7.68 23.10
C ARG A 7 9.72 6.90 23.59
N ILE A 8 9.61 5.62 23.23
CA ILE A 8 8.57 4.69 23.71
C ILE A 8 8.79 4.40 25.20
N ALA A 9 10.04 4.20 25.64
CA ALA A 9 10.40 3.92 27.02
C ALA A 9 9.92 4.99 28.02
N ARG A 10 9.72 6.24 27.57
CA ARG A 10 9.11 7.29 28.39
C ARG A 10 7.67 6.97 28.85
N LEU A 11 6.96 6.11 28.14
CA LEU A 11 5.58 5.69 28.43
C LEU A 11 5.47 4.20 28.78
N ALA A 12 6.41 3.37 28.31
CA ALA A 12 6.51 1.94 28.61
C ALA A 12 7.95 1.62 29.06
N PRO A 13 8.30 1.85 30.34
CA PRO A 13 9.69 1.87 30.81
C PRO A 13 10.50 0.60 30.61
N ASP A 14 9.84 -0.56 30.64
CA ASP A 14 10.43 -1.89 30.50
C ASP A 14 10.48 -2.39 29.03
N VAL A 15 10.02 -1.58 28.07
CA VAL A 15 9.93 -1.99 26.66
C VAL A 15 11.26 -2.49 26.09
N ALA A 16 12.39 -1.94 26.54
CA ALA A 16 13.71 -2.37 26.06
C ALA A 16 14.05 -3.79 26.52
N ASP A 17 13.65 -4.17 27.74
CA ASP A 17 13.89 -5.50 28.31
C ASP A 17 12.95 -6.55 27.68
N CYS A 18 11.83 -6.11 27.09
CA CYS A 18 10.88 -6.96 26.37
C CYS A 18 11.30 -7.30 24.93
N VAL A 19 12.32 -6.63 24.36
CA VAL A 19 12.72 -6.84 22.96
C VAL A 19 13.62 -8.08 22.84
N VAL A 20 13.10 -9.13 22.19
CA VAL A 20 13.87 -10.35 21.88
C VAL A 20 14.67 -10.19 20.58
N GLU A 21 14.05 -9.57 19.57
CA GLU A 21 14.66 -9.34 18.27
C GLU A 21 14.12 -8.02 17.70
N ARG A 22 14.92 -7.37 16.85
CA ARG A 22 14.55 -6.13 16.20
C ARG A 22 14.98 -6.10 14.74
N GLN A 23 14.02 -5.81 13.87
CA GLN A 23 14.28 -5.43 12.48
C GLN A 23 14.00 -3.93 12.29
N VAL A 24 14.87 -3.25 11.53
CA VAL A 24 14.69 -1.84 11.16
C VAL A 24 14.71 -1.77 9.65
N LEU A 25 13.57 -1.37 9.06
CA LEU A 25 13.40 -1.21 7.63
C LEU A 25 13.13 0.26 7.33
N GLY A 26 14.03 0.90 6.59
CA GLY A 26 13.81 2.21 6.00
C GLY A 26 13.16 2.11 4.61
N PRO A 27 12.82 3.25 4.00
CA PRO A 27 12.26 3.28 2.65
C PRO A 27 13.07 2.49 1.60
N PRO A 28 14.41 2.57 1.56
CA PRO A 28 15.20 1.77 0.61
C PRO A 28 15.08 0.26 0.83
N ASP A 29 14.98 -0.18 2.08
CA ASP A 29 14.86 -1.62 2.41
C ASP A 29 13.48 -2.16 2.00
N VAL A 30 12.44 -1.36 2.20
CA VAL A 30 11.07 -1.72 1.79
C VAL A 30 10.95 -1.74 0.27
N GLU A 31 11.53 -0.77 -0.42
CA GLU A 31 11.57 -0.76 -1.88
C GLU A 31 12.32 -1.98 -2.43
N ALA A 32 13.49 -2.30 -1.89
CA ALA A 32 14.28 -3.45 -2.32
C ALA A 32 13.60 -4.80 -2.04
N SER A 33 12.86 -4.92 -0.94
CA SER A 33 12.24 -6.19 -0.53
C SER A 33 10.93 -6.49 -1.25
N ILE A 34 10.06 -5.50 -1.44
CA ILE A 34 8.70 -5.71 -1.98
C ILE A 34 8.36 -4.84 -3.19
N GLY A 35 9.31 -4.07 -3.72
CA GLY A 35 9.10 -3.21 -4.88
C GLY A 35 8.23 -1.99 -4.61
N LEU A 36 8.06 -1.61 -3.34
CA LEU A 36 7.28 -0.43 -2.97
C LEU A 36 8.16 0.82 -3.11
N THR A 37 8.12 1.45 -4.28
CA THR A 37 8.92 2.64 -4.60
C THR A 37 8.83 3.71 -3.51
N GLY A 38 9.98 4.17 -3.02
CA GLY A 38 10.12 5.14 -1.94
C GLY A 38 9.54 4.68 -0.60
N GLY A 39 9.23 3.39 -0.42
CA GLY A 39 8.55 2.86 0.76
C GLY A 39 7.13 3.42 0.97
N HIS A 40 6.52 4.01 -0.07
CA HIS A 40 5.28 4.78 0.08
C HIS A 40 4.03 3.89 0.05
N ILE A 41 3.45 3.59 1.22
CA ILE A 41 2.35 2.62 1.39
C ILE A 41 1.11 2.90 0.53
N PHE A 42 0.86 4.15 0.16
CA PHE A 42 -0.28 4.53 -0.68
C PHE A 42 0.02 4.59 -2.18
N GLN A 43 1.26 4.29 -2.58
CA GLN A 43 1.72 4.28 -3.98
C GLN A 43 1.31 5.57 -4.73
N GLY A 44 1.50 6.72 -4.08
CA GLY A 44 1.00 8.04 -4.47
C GLY A 44 0.39 8.78 -3.29
N GLU A 45 0.55 10.11 -3.25
CA GLU A 45 0.14 10.94 -2.11
C GLU A 45 -1.36 10.86 -1.81
N ILE A 46 -1.70 11.06 -0.53
CA ILE A 46 -3.08 11.25 -0.06
C ILE A 46 -3.39 12.74 -0.01
N LEU A 47 -3.20 13.40 -1.15
CA LEU A 47 -3.52 14.80 -1.36
C LEU A 47 -4.63 14.93 -2.41
N PRO A 48 -5.46 15.98 -2.35
CA PRO A 48 -6.60 16.12 -3.26
C PRO A 48 -6.25 16.00 -4.74
N GLU A 49 -5.06 16.43 -5.13
CA GLU A 49 -4.55 16.42 -6.50
C GLU A 49 -4.24 15.00 -7.01
N GLN A 50 -4.02 14.04 -6.12
CA GLN A 50 -3.62 12.65 -6.41
C GLN A 50 -4.65 11.61 -5.91
N MET A 51 -5.86 12.05 -5.55
CA MET A 51 -6.91 11.21 -4.98
C MET A 51 -8.16 11.07 -5.87
N TRP A 52 -9.08 10.21 -5.42
CA TRP A 52 -10.37 9.95 -6.06
C TRP A 52 -10.25 9.59 -7.54
N THR A 53 -10.81 10.39 -8.43
CA THR A 53 -10.84 10.16 -9.88
C THR A 53 -9.49 10.41 -10.55
N ARG A 54 -8.50 10.95 -9.80
CA ARG A 54 -7.12 11.13 -10.28
C ARG A 54 -6.25 9.88 -10.10
N ARG A 55 -6.75 8.86 -9.39
CA ARG A 55 -6.08 7.55 -9.29
C ARG A 55 -6.37 6.68 -10.50
N PHE A 56 -5.52 5.68 -10.72
CA PHE A 56 -5.73 4.71 -11.80
C PHE A 56 -7.05 3.95 -11.61
N GLY A 57 -7.72 3.68 -12.73
CA GLY A 57 -8.84 2.75 -12.77
C GLY A 57 -8.37 1.29 -12.65
N PRO A 58 -9.31 0.34 -12.53
CA PRO A 58 -8.98 -1.08 -12.40
C PRO A 58 -8.50 -1.72 -13.71
N ARG A 59 -8.78 -1.13 -14.88
CA ARG A 59 -8.37 -1.64 -16.19
C ARG A 59 -7.08 -0.98 -16.66
N THR A 60 -6.24 -1.75 -17.33
CA THR A 60 -5.07 -1.23 -18.07
C THR A 60 -5.34 -1.23 -19.58
N PRO A 61 -4.48 -0.59 -20.39
CA PRO A 61 -4.54 -0.72 -21.85
C PRO A 61 -4.23 -2.12 -22.38
N VAL A 62 -3.72 -3.04 -21.55
CA VAL A 62 -3.43 -4.42 -21.93
C VAL A 62 -4.60 -5.31 -21.55
N ALA A 63 -5.22 -5.95 -22.54
CA ALA A 63 -6.33 -6.87 -22.33
C ALA A 63 -5.97 -7.99 -21.34
N GLY A 64 -6.89 -8.30 -20.42
CA GLY A 64 -6.67 -9.30 -19.36
C GLY A 64 -5.77 -8.85 -18.21
N VAL A 65 -5.24 -7.62 -18.22
CA VAL A 65 -4.39 -7.10 -17.13
C VAL A 65 -5.12 -6.00 -16.35
N TYR A 66 -5.26 -6.24 -15.04
CA TYR A 66 -6.02 -5.39 -14.11
C TYR A 66 -5.15 -4.91 -12.94
N LEU A 67 -5.51 -3.75 -12.39
CA LEU A 67 -4.84 -3.16 -11.23
C LEU A 67 -5.73 -3.27 -9.99
N CYS A 68 -5.20 -3.84 -8.92
CA CYS A 68 -5.90 -4.04 -7.64
C CYS A 68 -5.17 -3.43 -6.42
N GLY A 69 -4.07 -2.71 -6.64
CA GLY A 69 -3.22 -2.14 -5.58
C GLY A 69 -3.62 -0.74 -5.11
N ALA A 70 -2.91 -0.21 -4.11
CA ALA A 70 -3.18 1.08 -3.48
C ALA A 70 -3.12 2.29 -4.45
N ALA A 71 -2.38 2.16 -5.55
CA ALA A 71 -2.31 3.17 -6.61
C ALA A 71 -3.65 3.39 -7.34
N THR A 72 -4.62 2.48 -7.21
CA THR A 72 -5.93 2.58 -7.89
C THR A 72 -6.99 3.27 -7.03
N HIS A 73 -8.09 3.66 -7.66
CA HIS A 73 -9.24 4.24 -6.97
C HIS A 73 -9.83 3.28 -5.91
N PRO A 74 -10.11 3.74 -4.67
CA PRO A 74 -10.05 5.12 -4.18
C PRO A 74 -8.71 5.56 -3.57
N GLY A 75 -7.81 4.63 -3.30
CA GLY A 75 -6.53 4.83 -2.64
C GLY A 75 -6.11 3.59 -1.85
N GLY A 76 -4.97 3.63 -1.17
CA GLY A 76 -4.52 2.53 -0.31
C GLY A 76 -5.22 2.46 1.05
N SER A 77 -4.73 1.57 1.92
CA SER A 77 -5.28 1.11 3.20
C SER A 77 -6.00 -0.25 3.12
N VAL A 78 -6.40 -0.79 4.27
CA VAL A 78 -6.99 -2.13 4.42
C VAL A 78 -8.50 -2.08 4.18
N MET A 79 -8.91 -1.55 3.02
CA MET A 79 -10.34 -1.37 2.66
C MET A 79 -10.89 -2.42 1.69
N GLY A 80 -10.03 -3.09 0.91
CA GLY A 80 -10.43 -4.11 -0.07
C GLY A 80 -11.15 -3.58 -1.32
N ILE A 81 -11.45 -2.28 -1.41
CA ILE A 81 -12.19 -1.68 -2.53
C ILE A 81 -11.42 -1.80 -3.86
N ASN A 82 -10.10 -1.65 -3.83
CA ASN A 82 -9.23 -1.74 -5.01
C ASN A 82 -9.34 -3.14 -5.65
N GLY A 83 -9.29 -4.18 -4.82
CA GLY A 83 -9.49 -5.56 -5.25
C GLY A 83 -10.91 -5.82 -5.75
N ARG A 84 -11.93 -5.30 -5.06
CA ARG A 84 -13.33 -5.39 -5.52
C ARG A 84 -13.50 -4.74 -6.90
N ASN A 85 -12.94 -3.55 -7.12
CA ASN A 85 -13.05 -2.83 -8.39
C ASN A 85 -12.39 -3.60 -9.54
N ALA A 86 -11.20 -4.18 -9.29
CA ALA A 86 -10.52 -5.06 -10.24
C ALA A 86 -11.37 -6.30 -10.56
N ALA A 87 -11.91 -6.99 -9.55
CA ALA A 87 -12.74 -8.16 -9.74
C ALA A 87 -14.02 -7.85 -10.53
N MET A 88 -14.68 -6.72 -10.26
CA MET A 88 -15.85 -6.30 -11.02
C MET A 88 -15.53 -5.96 -12.47
N ALA A 89 -14.34 -5.40 -12.74
CA ALA A 89 -13.88 -5.15 -14.11
C ALA A 89 -13.63 -6.47 -14.86
N VAL A 90 -12.96 -7.44 -14.23
CA VAL A 90 -12.76 -8.80 -14.78
C VAL A 90 -14.09 -9.46 -15.13
N LEU A 91 -15.05 -9.47 -14.20
CA LEU A 91 -16.36 -10.09 -14.43
C LEU A 91 -17.12 -9.45 -15.58
N ALA A 92 -17.02 -8.12 -15.73
CA ALA A 92 -17.66 -7.40 -16.82
C ALA A 92 -17.03 -7.73 -18.18
N ASP A 93 -15.71 -7.80 -18.26
CA ASP A 93 -15.00 -8.07 -19.53
C ASP A 93 -15.20 -9.53 -19.98
N LEU A 94 -15.16 -10.48 -19.03
CA LEU A 94 -15.52 -11.88 -19.29
C LEU A 94 -16.95 -12.06 -19.80
N ALA A 95 -17.89 -11.23 -19.31
CA ALA A 95 -19.27 -11.24 -19.79
C ALA A 95 -19.42 -10.61 -21.19
N ALA A 96 -18.51 -9.69 -21.57
CA ALA A 96 -18.49 -9.07 -22.89
C ALA A 96 -17.83 -9.95 -23.97
N GLY A 97 -17.09 -10.98 -23.58
CA GLY A 97 -16.38 -11.89 -24.49
C GLY A 97 -15.02 -11.38 -24.97
N ASP A 98 -14.45 -10.40 -24.24
CA ASP A 98 -13.12 -9.82 -24.47
C ASP A 98 -12.00 -10.58 -23.72
#